data_AF-A0A353R6S8-F1
#
_entry.id   AF-A0A353R6S8-F1
#
_cell.length_a   1.000
_cell.length_b   1.000
_cell.length_c   1.000
_cell.angle_alpha   90.00
_cell.angle_beta   90.00
_cell.angle_gamma   90.00
#
_symmetry.space_group_name_H-M   'P 1'
#
loop_
_entity.id
_entity.type
_entity.pdbx_description
1 polymer ?
#
loop_
_entity_poly.entity_id
_entity_poly.type
_entity_poly.pdbx_seq_one_letter_code
_entity_poly.pdbx_strand_id
1 'polypeptide(L)'
;MALLEKIRVKMGIFITVLIAIALISFIIDPGTLQSAISMFSSKNDVGKMNRQGITYMEYAKRLENLTNLQQAITGTTSLDEQSQEDVEEGAWQAFLKDLVYMPAIEKAGIRLGDEEMFDMVQGRDISPVIMSDPVFRGEDGQFDRSRLTMFVQNAGAE
;
A
#
# COMPACT_ATOMS: atom_id res chain seq x y z
N MET A 1 -35.14 40.82 1.15
CA MET A 1 -35.04 39.57 0.35
C MET A 1 -35.86 38.49 1.06
N ALA A 2 -36.86 37.94 0.37
CA ALA A 2 -37.98 37.22 0.97
C ALA A 2 -37.62 35.80 1.42
N LEU A 3 -38.12 35.40 2.60
CA LEU A 3 -37.88 34.08 3.22
C LEU A 3 -38.36 32.90 2.35
N LEU A 4 -39.39 33.10 1.53
CA LEU A 4 -39.97 32.10 0.63
C LEU A 4 -39.00 31.67 -0.49
N GLU A 5 -38.20 32.60 -1.01
CA GLU A 5 -37.20 32.31 -2.03
C GLU A 5 -36.04 31.50 -1.44
N LYS A 6 -35.61 31.84 -0.21
CA LYS A 6 -34.61 31.07 0.55
C LYS A 6 -35.03 29.64 0.83
N ILE A 7 -36.31 29.40 1.16
CA ILE A 7 -36.83 28.06 1.44
C ILE A 7 -36.89 27.23 0.15
N ARG A 8 -37.42 27.78 -0.94
CA ARG A 8 -37.52 27.06 -2.22
C ARG A 8 -36.15 26.61 -2.75
N VAL A 9 -35.16 27.50 -2.71
CA VAL A 9 -33.80 27.20 -3.18
C VAL A 9 -33.12 26.17 -2.27
N LYS A 10 -33.21 26.34 -0.94
CA LYS A 10 -32.61 25.39 0.00
C LYS A 10 -33.26 24.02 -0.01
N MET A 11 -34.59 23.96 -0.14
CA MET A 11 -35.33 22.68 -0.21
C MET A 11 -35.03 21.95 -1.52
N GLY A 12 -34.92 22.67 -2.64
CA GLY A 12 -34.48 22.07 -3.91
C GLY A 12 -33.10 21.43 -3.80
N ILE A 13 -32.12 22.17 -3.29
CA ILE A 13 -30.75 21.67 -3.09
C ILE A 13 -30.73 20.48 -2.12
N PHE A 14 -31.47 20.55 -1.01
CA PHE A 14 -31.55 19.47 -0.03
C PHE A 14 -32.11 18.18 -0.65
N ILE A 15 -33.19 18.29 -1.43
CA ILE A 15 -33.80 17.16 -2.12
C ILE A 15 -32.84 16.57 -3.15
N THR A 16 -32.16 17.40 -3.94
CA THR A 16 -31.18 16.91 -4.93
C THR A 16 -30.02 16.15 -4.27
N VAL A 17 -29.48 16.67 -3.16
CA VAL A 17 -28.41 16.01 -2.40
C VAL A 17 -28.90 14.68 -1.81
N LEU A 18 -30.12 14.64 -1.27
CA LEU A 18 -30.70 13.44 -0.69
C LEU A 18 -30.87 12.33 -1.75
N ILE A 19 -31.36 12.68 -2.95
CA ILE A 19 -31.48 11.74 -4.07
C ILE A 19 -30.11 11.23 -4.51
N ALA A 20 -29.11 12.12 -4.62
CA ALA A 20 -27.75 11.71 -4.98
C ALA A 20 -27.15 10.72 -3.97
N ILE A 21 -27.34 10.96 -2.67
CA ILE A 21 -26.89 10.03 -1.61
C ILE A 21 -27.65 8.70 -1.69
N ALA A 22 -28.96 8.73 -1.94
CA ALA A 22 -29.77 7.51 -2.06
C ALA A 22 -29.35 6.63 -3.26
N LEU A 23 -29.01 7.24 -4.40
CA LEU A 23 -28.53 6.51 -5.58
C LEU A 23 -27.14 5.90 -5.35
N ILE A 24 -26.24 6.63 -4.70
CA ILE A 24 -24.91 6.13 -4.32
C ILE A 24 -25.07 4.95 -3.33
N SER A 25 -25.99 5.06 -2.38
CA SER A 25 -26.26 4.02 -1.38
C SER A 25 -26.89 2.73 -1.95
N PHE A 26 -27.44 2.75 -3.16
CA PHE A 26 -27.94 1.56 -3.83
C PHE A 26 -26.83 0.78 -4.56
N ILE A 27 -25.78 1.47 -4.98
CA ILE A 27 -24.64 0.90 -5.72
C ILE A 27 -23.57 0.38 -4.76
N ILE A 28 -23.40 1.07 -3.62
CA ILE A 28 -22.40 0.74 -2.61
C ILE A 28 -22.98 -0.28 -1.61
N ASP A 29 -22.21 -1.33 -1.34
CA ASP A 29 -22.53 -2.32 -0.31
C ASP A 29 -22.52 -1.67 1.10
N PRO A 30 -23.51 -1.93 1.98
CA PRO A 30 -23.52 -1.41 3.34
C PRO A 30 -22.21 -1.56 4.14
N GLY A 31 -21.40 -2.57 3.82
CA GLY A 31 -20.07 -2.76 4.41
C GLY A 31 -19.06 -1.66 4.05
N THR A 32 -19.07 -1.15 2.82
CA THR A 32 -18.11 -0.13 2.36
C THR A 32 -18.37 1.23 3.03
N LEU A 33 -19.64 1.56 3.29
CA LEU A 33 -20.03 2.76 4.05
C LEU A 33 -19.57 2.69 5.52
N GLN A 34 -19.69 1.53 6.16
CA GLN A 34 -19.20 1.34 7.53
C GLN A 34 -17.68 1.42 7.61
N SER A 35 -16.94 0.84 6.65
CA SER A 35 -15.49 0.97 6.54
C SER A 35 -15.04 2.42 6.28
N ALA A 36 -15.78 3.17 5.47
CA ALA A 36 -15.50 4.59 5.24
C ALA A 36 -15.69 5.42 6.52
N ILE A 37 -16.76 5.18 7.28
CA ILE A 37 -17.03 5.89 8.54
C ILE A 37 -16.02 5.50 9.63
N SER A 38 -15.62 4.23 9.71
CA SER A 38 -14.64 3.77 10.69
C SER A 38 -13.23 4.30 10.41
N MET A 39 -12.88 4.53 9.14
CA MET A 39 -11.66 5.23 8.72
C MET A 39 -11.59 6.69 9.23
N PHE A 40 -12.73 7.34 9.48
CA PHE A 40 -12.78 8.68 10.08
C PHE A 40 -12.79 8.68 11.62
N SER A 41 -12.95 7.52 12.26
CA SER A 41 -12.93 7.41 13.73
C SER A 41 -11.57 6.93 14.22
N SER A 42 -10.82 7.78 14.93
CA SER A 42 -9.53 7.46 15.56
C SER A 42 -9.60 6.42 16.70
N LYS A 43 -10.74 5.72 16.85
CA LYS A 43 -11.00 4.74 17.91
C LYS A 43 -10.41 3.37 17.59
N ASN A 44 -9.95 3.17 16.34
CA ASN A 44 -9.38 1.92 15.87
C ASN A 44 -7.88 2.03 15.55
N ASP A 45 -7.19 3.05 16.05
CA ASP A 45 -5.75 3.21 15.86
C ASP A 45 -4.98 2.27 16.80
N VAL A 46 -4.09 1.46 16.22
CA VAL A 46 -3.19 0.57 16.97
C VAL A 46 -1.88 1.26 17.35
N GLY A 47 -1.56 2.36 16.68
CA GLY A 47 -0.32 3.10 16.89
C GLY A 47 -0.31 4.43 16.18
N LYS A 48 0.76 5.19 16.38
CA LYS A 48 0.96 6.50 15.75
C LYS A 48 2.44 6.70 15.44
N MET A 49 2.76 7.00 14.18
CA MET A 49 4.11 7.33 13.73
C MET A 49 4.09 8.65 12.96
N ASN A 50 5.09 9.51 13.17
CA ASN A 50 5.18 10.83 12.51
C ASN A 50 3.89 11.66 12.53
N ARG A 51 3.14 11.60 13.64
CA ARG A 51 1.83 12.25 13.83
C ARG A 51 0.68 11.69 12.98
N GLN A 52 0.90 10.64 12.19
CA GLN A 52 -0.13 9.88 11.48
C GLN A 52 -0.53 8.65 12.30
N GLY A 53 -1.84 8.44 12.48
CA GLY A 53 -2.37 7.25 13.13
C GLY A 53 -2.27 6.05 12.19
N ILE A 54 -1.97 4.88 12.75
CA ILE A 54 -1.98 3.60 12.05
C ILE A 54 -3.22 2.86 12.52
N THR A 55 -4.16 2.62 11.62
CA THR A 55 -5.41 1.91 11.95
C THR A 55 -5.15 0.42 12.09
N TYR A 56 -5.97 -0.27 12.90
CA TYR A 56 -5.93 -1.73 13.02
C TYR A 56 -6.06 -2.42 11.65
N MET A 57 -6.91 -1.89 10.78
CA MET A 57 -7.12 -2.45 9.44
C MET A 57 -5.86 -2.36 8.57
N GLU A 58 -5.14 -1.23 8.60
CA GLU A 58 -3.88 -1.07 7.87
C GLU A 58 -2.81 -2.01 8.42
N TYR A 59 -2.68 -2.09 9.75
CA TYR A 59 -1.74 -2.98 10.40
C TYR A 59 -2.02 -4.45 10.05
N ALA A 60 -3.27 -4.90 10.22
CA ALA A 60 -3.70 -6.26 9.91
C ALA A 60 -3.44 -6.61 8.44
N LYS A 61 -3.74 -5.69 7.51
CA LYS A 61 -3.43 -5.88 6.09
C LYS A 61 -1.93 -6.01 5.85
N ARG A 62 -1.09 -5.19 6.48
CA ARG A 62 0.37 -5.25 6.32
C ARG A 62 0.92 -6.58 6.84
N LEU A 63 0.46 -6.99 8.02
CA LEU A 63 0.82 -8.24 8.68
C LEU A 63 0.45 -9.47 7.85
N GLU A 64 -0.78 -9.49 7.31
CA GLU A 64 -1.25 -10.57 6.43
C GLU A 64 -0.38 -10.69 5.17
N ASN A 65 -0.04 -9.57 4.51
CA ASN A 65 0.81 -9.61 3.32
C ASN A 65 2.20 -10.20 3.62
N LEU A 66 2.82 -9.80 4.72
CA LEU A 66 4.12 -10.33 5.13
C LEU A 66 4.04 -11.80 5.56
N THR A 67 2.95 -12.17 6.24
CA THR A 67 2.67 -13.56 6.61
C THR A 67 2.55 -14.45 5.37
N ASN A 68 1.77 -14.02 4.38
CA ASN A 68 1.60 -14.73 3.11
C ASN A 68 2.92 -14.85 2.34
N LEU A 69 3.73 -13.79 2.33
CA LEU A 69 5.06 -13.81 1.71
C LEU A 69 5.97 -14.82 2.41
N GLN A 70 6.02 -14.81 3.74
CA GLN A 70 6.84 -15.71 4.52
C GLN A 70 6.43 -17.17 4.29
N GLN A 71 5.13 -17.46 4.31
CA GLN A 71 4.59 -18.80 4.00
C GLN A 71 4.93 -19.26 2.58
N ALA A 72 4.89 -18.35 1.60
CA ALA A 72 5.26 -18.66 0.23
C ALA A 72 6.75 -19.00 0.09
N ILE A 73 7.62 -18.32 0.86
CA ILE A 73 9.07 -18.57 0.85
C ILE A 73 9.41 -19.89 1.56
N THR A 74 8.81 -20.17 2.72
CA THR A 74 9.09 -21.39 3.50
C THR A 74 8.35 -22.62 3.00
N GLY A 75 7.30 -22.43 2.20
CA GLY A 75 6.41 -23.51 1.75
C GLY A 75 5.55 -24.09 2.87
N THR A 76 5.41 -23.39 4.00
CA THR A 76 4.65 -23.85 5.17
C THR A 76 3.33 -23.09 5.30
N THR A 77 2.26 -23.79 5.70
CA THR A 77 0.92 -23.19 5.91
C THR A 77 0.81 -22.46 7.25
N SER A 78 1.78 -22.62 8.14
CA SER A 78 1.80 -22.00 9.47
C SER A 78 3.19 -21.49 9.79
N LEU A 79 3.23 -20.37 10.52
CA LEU A 79 4.44 -19.78 11.08
C LEU A 79 4.63 -20.26 12.52
N ASP A 80 5.86 -20.60 12.88
CA ASP A 80 6.23 -20.81 14.28
C ASP A 80 6.26 -19.47 15.04
N GLU A 81 6.39 -19.52 16.36
CA GLU A 81 6.32 -18.34 17.22
C GLU A 81 7.39 -17.29 16.85
N GLN A 82 8.62 -17.74 16.55
CA GLN A 82 9.69 -16.85 16.11
C GLN A 82 9.37 -16.18 14.77
N SER A 83 8.89 -16.93 13.77
CA SER A 83 8.54 -16.34 12.48
C SER A 83 7.35 -15.38 12.60
N GLN A 84 6.44 -15.62 13.54
CA GLN A 84 5.34 -14.68 13.82
C GLN A 84 5.87 -13.36 14.36
N GLU A 85 6.77 -13.38 15.35
CA GLU A 85 7.42 -12.17 15.88
C GLU A 85 8.18 -11.42 14.79
N ASP A 86 8.94 -12.12 13.95
CA ASP A 86 9.70 -11.52 12.86
C ASP A 86 8.79 -10.82 11.84
N VAL A 87 7.63 -11.41 11.54
CA VAL A 87 6.64 -10.85 10.63
C VAL A 87 5.92 -9.64 11.24
N GLU A 88 5.62 -9.68 12.54
CA GLU A 88 5.07 -8.52 13.26
C GLU A 88 6.04 -7.34 13.29
N GLU A 89 7.31 -7.59 13.63
CA GLU A 89 8.36 -6.57 13.59
C GLU A 89 8.54 -6.04 12.16
N GLY A 90 8.54 -6.94 11.16
CA GLY A 90 8.57 -6.57 9.75
C GLY A 90 7.43 -5.63 9.36
N ALA A 91 6.22 -5.84 9.88
CA ALA A 91 5.09 -4.95 9.63
C ALA A 91 5.34 -3.55 10.20
N TRP A 92 5.86 -3.46 11.43
CA TRP A 92 6.20 -2.19 12.06
C TRP A 92 7.34 -1.46 11.35
N GLN A 93 8.40 -2.18 10.94
CA GLN A 93 9.49 -1.61 10.15
C GLN A 93 9.01 -1.05 8.81
N ALA A 94 8.02 -1.70 8.21
CA ALA A 94 7.42 -1.23 6.98
C ALA A 94 6.66 0.10 7.18
N PHE A 95 5.91 0.24 8.27
CA PHE A 95 5.31 1.53 8.64
C PHE A 95 6.36 2.60 8.98
N LEU A 96 7.42 2.23 9.67
CA LEU A 96 8.52 3.15 9.98
C LEU A 96 9.15 3.70 8.69
N LYS A 97 9.43 2.83 7.73
CA LYS A 97 9.95 3.21 6.42
C LYS A 97 9.02 4.20 5.72
N ASP A 98 7.74 3.89 5.63
CA ASP A 98 6.79 4.67 4.83
C ASP A 98 6.41 6.00 5.50
N LEU A 99 6.27 6.01 6.82
CA LEU A 99 5.76 7.16 7.57
C LEU A 99 6.88 8.07 8.09
N VAL A 100 8.11 7.56 8.23
CA VAL A 100 9.25 8.31 8.78
C VAL A 100 10.38 8.47 7.78
N TYR A 101 10.91 7.37 7.23
CA TYR A 101 12.09 7.46 6.36
C TYR A 101 11.77 8.11 5.01
N MET A 102 10.73 7.64 4.31
CA MET A 102 10.39 8.17 2.99
C MET A 102 10.10 9.68 3.01
N PRO A 103 9.28 10.22 3.94
CA PRO A 103 9.04 11.65 4.01
C PRO A 103 10.30 12.45 4.38
N ALA A 104 11.21 11.88 5.17
CA ALA A 104 12.48 12.53 5.50
C ALA A 104 13.43 12.59 4.29
N ILE A 105 13.53 11.50 3.51
CA ILE A 105 14.31 11.41 2.28
C ILE A 105 13.78 12.39 1.23
N GLU A 106 12.46 12.42 1.03
CA GLU A 106 11.82 13.37 0.12
C GLU A 106 12.03 14.82 0.53
N LYS A 107 11.93 15.12 1.83
CA LYS A 107 12.19 16.46 2.38
C LYS A 107 13.66 16.86 2.24
N ALA A 108 14.59 15.90 2.29
CA ALA A 108 16.00 16.12 2.00
C ALA A 108 16.27 16.35 0.49
N GLY A 109 15.26 16.18 -0.37
CA GLY A 109 15.39 16.35 -1.82
C GLY A 109 16.06 15.16 -2.52
N ILE A 110 16.19 14.03 -1.84
CA ILE A 110 16.76 12.81 -2.41
C ILE A 110 15.67 12.13 -3.23
N ARG A 111 15.90 11.99 -4.54
CA ARG A 111 15.00 11.33 -5.48
C ARG A 111 15.82 10.59 -6.52
N LEU A 112 15.33 9.42 -6.93
CA LEU A 112 15.88 8.70 -8.07
C LEU A 112 15.33 9.33 -9.35
N GLY A 113 16.21 9.56 -10.34
CA GLY A 113 15.78 9.96 -11.68
C GLY A 113 15.22 8.77 -12.47
N ASP A 114 14.41 9.03 -13.49
CA ASP A 114 13.86 7.97 -14.36
C ASP A 114 14.97 7.13 -15.02
N GLU A 115 16.06 7.78 -15.43
CA GLU A 115 17.24 7.12 -16.00
C GLU A 115 17.95 6.22 -14.98
N GLU A 116 18.09 6.67 -13.73
CA GLU A 116 18.71 5.90 -12.65
C GLU A 116 17.85 4.70 -12.25
N MET A 117 16.54 4.89 -12.20
CA MET A 117 15.59 3.81 -11.94
C MET A 117 15.62 2.76 -13.07
N PHE A 118 15.77 3.19 -14.32
CA PHE A 118 16.00 2.27 -15.44
C PHE A 118 17.35 1.54 -15.31
N ASP A 119 18.42 2.25 -14.94
CA ASP A 119 19.75 1.65 -14.81
C ASP A 119 19.80 0.60 -13.69
N MET A 120 19.13 0.87 -12.57
CA MET A 120 18.97 -0.05 -11.44
C MET A 120 18.23 -1.34 -11.77
N VAL A 121 17.39 -1.36 -12.80
CA VAL A 121 16.64 -2.56 -13.19
C VAL A 121 17.26 -3.26 -14.38
N GLN A 122 17.63 -2.54 -15.44
CA GLN A 122 18.06 -3.13 -16.72
C GLN A 122 19.37 -2.57 -17.26
N GLY A 123 19.98 -1.61 -16.59
CA GLY A 123 21.17 -0.95 -17.08
C GLY A 123 22.46 -1.52 -16.51
N ARG A 124 23.46 -0.65 -16.34
CA ARG A 124 24.82 -1.06 -15.99
C ARG A 124 24.94 -1.34 -14.49
N ASP A 125 24.32 -0.51 -13.66
CA ASP A 125 24.40 -0.58 -12.21
C ASP A 125 23.10 -1.15 -11.62
N ILE A 126 22.86 -2.44 -11.85
CA ILE A 126 21.67 -3.13 -11.35
C ILE A 126 21.66 -3.12 -9.82
N SER A 127 20.49 -2.90 -9.23
CA SER A 127 20.30 -2.88 -7.78
C SER A 127 20.81 -4.16 -7.13
N PRO A 128 21.60 -4.09 -6.04
CA PRO A 128 22.04 -5.27 -5.28
C PRO A 128 20.88 -6.14 -4.82
N VAL A 129 19.71 -5.54 -4.58
CA VAL A 129 18.49 -6.27 -4.19
C VAL A 129 18.07 -7.23 -5.31
N ILE A 130 18.03 -6.76 -6.56
CA ILE A 130 17.68 -7.59 -7.72
C ILE A 130 18.76 -8.64 -7.97
N MET A 131 20.04 -8.26 -7.86
CA MET A 131 21.15 -9.21 -8.01
C MET A 131 21.10 -10.34 -6.98
N SER A 132 20.62 -10.05 -5.77
CA SER A 132 20.49 -11.01 -4.68
C SER A 132 19.24 -11.88 -4.78
N ASP A 133 18.29 -11.56 -5.66
CA ASP A 133 17.04 -12.32 -5.76
C ASP A 133 17.28 -13.71 -6.37
N PRO A 134 16.84 -14.80 -5.72
CA PRO A 134 16.97 -16.16 -6.27
C PRO A 134 16.36 -16.36 -7.66
N VAL A 135 15.33 -15.59 -8.03
CA VAL A 135 14.66 -15.68 -9.33
C VAL A 135 15.59 -15.32 -10.48
N PHE A 136 16.56 -14.43 -10.24
CA PHE A 136 17.50 -13.94 -11.26
C PHE A 136 18.89 -14.56 -11.17
N ARG A 137 19.09 -15.63 -10.39
CA ARG A 137 20.37 -16.36 -10.34
C ARG A 137 20.40 -17.55 -11.30
N GLY A 138 21.53 -17.82 -11.94
CA GLY A 138 21.76 -18.99 -12.78
C GLY A 138 21.98 -20.27 -11.97
N GLU A 139 22.17 -21.39 -12.67
CA GLU A 139 22.49 -22.68 -12.04
C GLU A 139 23.86 -22.66 -11.31
N ASP A 140 24.75 -21.75 -11.71
CA ASP A 140 26.03 -21.46 -11.05
C ASP A 140 25.90 -20.58 -9.79
N GLY A 141 24.66 -20.18 -9.44
CA GLY A 141 24.35 -19.31 -8.33
C GLY A 141 24.74 -17.84 -8.54
N GLN A 142 25.26 -17.50 -9.72
CA GLN A 142 25.61 -16.12 -10.08
C GLN A 142 24.41 -15.40 -10.71
N PHE A 143 24.45 -14.07 -10.71
CA PHE A 143 23.38 -13.28 -11.33
C PHE A 143 23.34 -13.50 -12.85
N ASP A 144 22.16 -13.86 -13.37
CA ASP A 144 21.92 -14.08 -14.80
C ASP A 144 21.03 -12.96 -15.38
N ARG A 145 21.66 -12.06 -16.12
CA ARG A 145 21.02 -10.92 -16.76
C ARG A 145 19.97 -11.31 -17.82
N SER A 146 20.09 -12.50 -18.41
CA SER A 146 19.13 -12.98 -19.41
C SER A 146 17.76 -13.25 -18.79
N ARG A 147 17.72 -13.81 -17.56
CA ARG A 147 16.48 -14.09 -16.81
C ARG A 147 15.75 -12.81 -16.45
N LEU A 148 16.50 -11.80 -15.99
CA LEU A 148 15.96 -10.47 -15.71
C LEU A 148 15.38 -9.82 -16.97
N THR A 149 16.10 -9.88 -18.09
CA THR A 149 15.64 -9.31 -19.36
C THR A 149 14.33 -9.97 -19.82
N MET A 150 14.23 -11.30 -19.71
CA MET A 150 12.98 -12.02 -20.03
C MET A 150 11.83 -11.63 -19.09
N PHE A 151 12.11 -11.46 -17.79
CA PHE A 151 11.10 -11.02 -16.83
C PHE A 151 10.54 -9.65 -17.19
N VAL A 152 11.41 -8.68 -17.51
CA VAL A 152 10.98 -7.33 -17.88
C VAL A 152 10.25 -7.32 -19.23
N GLN A 153 10.68 -8.11 -20.21
CA GLN A 153 9.96 -8.24 -21.49
C GLN A 153 8.56 -8.80 -21.31
N ASN A 154 8.39 -9.80 -20.45
CA ASN A 154 7.07 -10.37 -20.16
C ASN A 154 6.18 -9.41 -19.36
N ALA A 155 6.76 -8.62 -18.45
CA ALA A 155 6.03 -7.64 -17.64
C ALA A 155 5.63 -6.37 -18.43
N GLY A 156 6.39 -6.00 -19.46
CA GLY A 156 6.07 -4.87 -20.35
C GLY A 156 5.22 -5.25 -21.58
N ALA A 157 4.89 -6.53 -21.75
CA ALA A 157 4.03 -7.04 -22.83
C ALA A 157 2.54 -7.10 -22.45
N GLU A 158 2.20 -6.72 -21.20
CA GLU A 158 0.83 -6.43 -20.73
C GLU A 158 0.63 -4.92 -20.53
#